data_AF-A0A3D2B2V8-F1
#
_entry.id   AF-A0A3D2B2V8-F1
#
_cell.length_a   1.000
_cell.length_b   1.000
_cell.length_c   1.000
_cell.angle_alpha   90.00
_cell.angle_beta   90.00
_cell.angle_gamma   90.00
#
_symmetry.space_group_name_H-M   'P 1'
#
loop_
_entity.id
_entity.type
_entity.pdbx_description
1 polymer ?
#
loop_
_entity_poly.entity_id
_entity_poly.type
_entity_poly.pdbx_seq_one_letter_code
_entity_poly.pdbx_strand_id
1 'polypeptide(L)' 'LYKKAPTADLEDDRPSLPDEAALGVTYENIDDYLEGKTLDEGTARIIEGWYLKTEHKRRPPITVFDDFWKA' A
#
# COMPACT_ATOMS: atom_id res chain seq x y z
N LEU A 1 -5.16 -14.26 20.08
CA LEU A 1 -4.55 -14.74 18.81
C LEU A 1 -5.02 -13.79 17.70
N TYR A 2 -4.07 -13.18 16.98
CA TYR A 2 -4.10 -12.00 16.10
C TYR A 2 -5.03 -12.03 14.86
N LYS A 3 -6.09 -12.85 14.84
CA LYS A 3 -7.01 -13.01 13.69
C LYS A 3 -8.05 -11.87 13.53
N LYS A 4 -7.74 -10.64 13.94
CA LYS A 4 -8.65 -9.53 13.68
C LYS A 4 -8.37 -9.04 12.27
N ALA A 5 -9.38 -9.02 11.40
CA ALA A 5 -9.26 -8.42 10.08
C ALA A 5 -8.75 -6.97 10.24
N PRO A 6 -7.63 -6.59 9.61
CA PRO A 6 -7.15 -5.22 9.65
C PRO A 6 -8.20 -4.34 8.95
N THR A 7 -8.72 -3.37 9.69
CA THR A 7 -9.65 -2.35 9.22
C THR A 7 -9.20 -1.05 9.84
N ALA A 8 -9.05 -0.01 9.02
CA ALA A 8 -8.74 1.33 9.50
C ALA A 8 -9.92 1.94 10.27
N ASP A 9 -11.15 1.48 10.02
CA ASP A 9 -12.38 1.93 10.71
C ASP A 9 -12.60 3.46 10.67
N LEU A 10 -12.34 4.07 9.50
CA LEU A 10 -12.39 5.53 9.28
C LEU A 10 -13.54 6.02 8.37
N GLU A 11 -14.37 5.12 7.83
CA GLU A 11 -15.39 5.43 6.81
C GLU A 11 -16.81 5.25 7.39
N ASP A 12 -17.51 6.35 7.70
CA ASP A 12 -18.89 6.34 8.23
C ASP A 12 -19.91 5.76 7.22
N ASP A 13 -19.67 5.93 5.91
CA ASP A 13 -20.59 5.50 4.84
C ASP A 13 -20.34 4.07 4.33
N ARG A 14 -19.22 3.43 4.72
CA ARG A 14 -18.85 2.06 4.29
C ARG A 14 -18.13 1.29 5.41
N PRO A 15 -18.85 0.91 6.48
CA PRO A 15 -18.26 0.16 7.57
C PRO A 15 -17.70 -1.18 7.08
N SER A 16 -16.46 -1.49 7.48
CA SER A 16 -15.76 -2.77 7.22
C SER A 16 -15.39 -3.08 5.77
N LEU A 17 -15.08 -2.08 4.93
CA LEU A 17 -14.46 -2.37 3.64
C LEU A 17 -13.08 -3.02 3.87
N PRO A 18 -12.84 -4.27 3.43
CA PRO A 18 -11.55 -4.90 3.62
C PRO A 18 -10.50 -4.11 2.81
N ASP A 19 -9.37 -3.77 3.44
CA ASP A 19 -8.28 -3.05 2.79
C ASP A 19 -7.81 -3.77 1.50
N GLU A 20 -7.95 -5.10 1.46
CA GLU A 20 -7.65 -5.94 0.28
C GLU A 20 -8.55 -5.61 -0.94
N ALA A 21 -9.82 -5.24 -0.72
CA ALA A 21 -10.74 -4.84 -1.77
C ALA A 21 -10.48 -3.39 -2.24
N ALA A 22 -9.95 -2.54 -1.36
CA ALA A 22 -9.58 -1.16 -1.71
C ALA A 22 -8.24 -1.07 -2.45
N LEU A 23 -7.28 -1.92 -2.08
CA LEU A 23 -5.92 -1.91 -2.63
C LEU A 23 -5.75 -2.84 -3.83
N GLY A 24 -6.63 -3.84 -4.00
CA GLY A 24 -6.55 -4.83 -5.08
C GLY A 24 -5.44 -5.87 -4.89
N VAL A 25 -4.86 -5.93 -3.69
CA VAL A 25 -3.81 -6.87 -3.29
C VAL A 25 -4.11 -7.40 -1.89
N THR A 26 -3.86 -8.69 -1.66
CA THR A 26 -3.99 -9.30 -0.33
C THR A 26 -2.77 -9.00 0.53
N TYR A 27 -2.90 -9.12 1.85
CA TYR A 27 -1.74 -8.97 2.75
C TYR A 27 -0.66 -10.02 2.50
N GLU A 28 -1.05 -11.25 2.16
CA GLU A 28 -0.12 -12.33 1.81
C GLU A 28 0.74 -11.96 0.59
N ASN A 29 0.15 -11.31 -0.41
CA ASN A 29 0.89 -10.82 -1.58
C ASN A 29 1.90 -9.71 -1.24
N ILE A 30 1.54 -8.83 -0.29
CA ILE A 30 2.44 -7.77 0.17
C ILE A 30 3.61 -8.38 0.95
N ASP A 31 3.32 -9.31 1.86
CA ASP A 31 4.34 -10.01 2.64
C ASP A 31 5.28 -10.80 1.73
N ASP A 32 4.73 -11.55 0.77
CA ASP A 32 5.52 -12.31 -0.20
C ASP A 32 6.42 -11.41 -1.06
N TYR A 33 5.95 -10.22 -1.46
CA TYR A 33 6.76 -9.23 -2.17
C TYR A 33 7.90 -8.68 -1.29
N LEU A 34 7.61 -8.36 -0.03
CA LEU A 34 8.62 -7.84 0.91
C LEU A 34 9.65 -8.89 1.34
N GLU A 35 9.25 -10.17 1.37
CA GLU A 35 10.12 -11.31 1.64
C GLU A 35 10.94 -11.76 0.41
N GLY A 36 10.68 -11.19 -0.77
CA GLY A 36 11.39 -11.50 -2.01
C GLY A 36 10.99 -12.84 -2.64
N LYS A 37 9.80 -13.35 -2.33
CA LYS A 37 9.24 -14.54 -2.99
C LYS A 37 8.79 -14.20 -4.41
N THR A 38 8.48 -15.23 -5.19
CA THR A 38 7.98 -15.07 -6.56
C THR A 38 6.47 -14.82 -6.54
N LEU A 39 6.04 -13.66 -7.04
CA LEU A 39 4.63 -13.28 -7.19
C LEU A 39 4.32 -12.91 -8.64
N ASP A 40 3.04 -12.82 -8.97
CA ASP A 40 2.58 -12.38 -10.27
C ASP A 40 3.04 -10.94 -10.56
N GLU A 41 3.48 -10.69 -11.79
CA GLU A 41 3.95 -9.35 -12.20
C GLU A 41 2.85 -8.28 -12.09
N GLY A 42 1.58 -8.67 -12.28
CA GLY A 42 0.45 -7.76 -12.12
C GLY A 42 0.31 -7.29 -10.67
N THR A 43 0.49 -8.20 -9.71
CA THR A 43 0.50 -7.88 -8.28
C THR A 43 1.69 -7.01 -7.90
N ALA A 44 2.90 -7.31 -8.41
CA ALA A 44 4.09 -6.50 -8.17
C ALA A 44 3.89 -5.06 -8.66
N ARG A 45 3.36 -4.89 -9.88
CA ARG A 45 3.06 -3.55 -10.44
C ARG A 45 2.06 -2.76 -9.61
N ILE A 46 1.04 -3.42 -9.02
CA ILE A 46 0.08 -2.73 -8.14
C ILE A 46 0.79 -2.25 -6.87
N ILE A 47 1.63 -3.08 -6.25
CA ILE A 47 2.38 -2.73 -5.04
C ILE A 47 3.35 -1.57 -5.31
N GLU A 48 4.13 -1.64 -6.40
CA GLU A 48 5.03 -0.56 -6.82
C GLU A 48 4.28 0.74 -7.16
N GLY A 49 3.13 0.63 -7.82
CA GLY A 49 2.26 1.78 -8.10
C GLY A 49 1.77 2.47 -6.83
N TRP A 50 1.37 1.69 -5.81
CA TRP A 50 1.03 2.23 -4.50
C TRP A 50 2.23 2.83 -3.78
N TYR A 51 3.40 2.19 -3.89
CA TYR A 51 4.64 2.70 -3.33
C TYR A 51 4.95 4.10 -3.89
N LEU A 52 4.97 4.27 -5.21
CA LEU A 52 5.24 5.57 -5.84
C LEU A 52 4.19 6.62 -5.45
N LYS A 53 2.89 6.28 -5.51
CA LYS A 53 1.81 7.22 -5.15
C LYS A 53 1.89 7.74 -3.73
N THR A 54 2.39 6.93 -2.79
CA THR A 54 2.45 7.26 -1.37
C THR A 54 3.84 7.71 -0.91
N GLU A 55 4.78 7.93 -1.83
CA GLU A 55 6.16 8.30 -1.48
C GLU A 55 6.24 9.55 -0.60
N HIS A 56 5.39 10.55 -0.85
CA HIS A 56 5.28 11.76 -0.04
C HIS A 56 4.88 11.50 1.43
N LYS A 57 4.24 10.36 1.75
CA LYS A 57 3.90 9.99 3.14
C LYS A 57 5.10 9.43 3.92
N ARG A 58 6.16 9.01 3.23
CA ARG A 58 7.38 8.44 3.82
C ARG A 58 8.54 9.43 3.87
N ARG A 59 8.31 10.67 3.44
CA ARG A 59 9.30 11.75 3.40
C ARG A 59 8.80 12.95 4.20
N PRO A 60 9.71 13.81 4.69
CA PRO A 60 9.30 15.10 5.24
C PRO A 60 8.58 15.94 4.17
N PRO A 61 7.85 17.00 4.59
CA PRO A 61 7.20 17.92 3.65
C PRO A 61 8.17 18.42 2.57
N ILE A 62 7.72 18.40 1.33
CA ILE A 62 8.52 18.73 0.15
C ILE A 62 9.09 20.15 0.27
N THR A 63 10.38 20.27 -0.02
CA THR A 63 11.10 21.53 -0.18
C THR A 63 11.55 21.72 -1.62
N VAL A 64 12.01 22.92 -1.96
CA VAL A 64 12.57 23.22 -3.30
C VAL A 64 13.88 22.47 -3.58
N PHE A 65 14.50 21.88 -2.55
CA PHE A 65 15.74 21.09 -2.65
C PHE A 65 15.47 19.60 -2.89
N ASP A 66 14.20 19.19 -2.90
CA ASP A 66 13.83 17.80 -3.13
C ASP A 66 13.64 17.52 -4.62
N ASP A 67 14.22 16.41 -5.08
CA ASP A 67 14.14 15.96 -6.48
C ASP A 67 13.23 14.73 -6.67
N PHE A 68 12.76 14.11 -5.59
CA PHE A 68 12.06 12.83 -5.65
C PHE A 68 10.67 12.89 -6.30
N TRP A 69 10.03 14.06 -6.28
CA TRP A 69 8.69 14.26 -6.84
C TRP A 69 8.71 14.75 -8.29
N LYS A 70 9.90 14.99 -8.88
CA LYS A 70 10.06 15.61 -10.22
C LYS A 70 9.88 14.62 -11.38
N ALA A 71 9.49 13.37 -11.12
CA ALA A 71 9.32 12.31 -12.12
C ALA A 71 8.04 12.48 -12.96
#